data_AF-R6UFT5-F1
#
_entry.id   AF-R6UFT5-F1
#
_cell.length_a   1.000
_cell.length_b   1.000
_cell.length_c   1.000
_cell.angle_alpha   90.00
_cell.angle_beta   90.00
_cell.angle_gamma   90.00
#
_symmetry.space_group_name_H-M   'P 1'
#
loop_
_entity.id
_entity.type
_entity.pdbx_description
1 polymer ?
#
loop_
_entity_poly.entity_id
_entity_poly.type
_entity_poly.pdbx_seq_one_letter_code
_entity_poly.pdbx_strand_id
1 'polypeptide(L)'
;MISIEDAKNVEFKKSVRGYNAEDVNNFVDEVVATLEQNKKEKVELVKKLDILAKRIEQYRQDEENVRGALINAEKVKGSAVKEAESKVSNMLEEAKAEAKRIVYDANASIVEQKNNYLKLQADAVVLREQLLATYNNHIRMLEDLPTSADIGQKKIELDQQYPTDPLPSFTEDEAKPLATAVETAETDISNIVEQAAQQNAESEDAAEAAVEK
;
A
#
# COMPACT_ATOMS: atom_id res chain seq x y z
N MET A 1 -38.54 73.22 -45.51
CA MET A 1 -37.56 72.54 -46.38
C MET A 1 -38.33 72.10 -47.61
N ILE A 2 -37.87 72.46 -48.82
CA ILE A 2 -38.49 72.03 -50.07
C ILE A 2 -38.24 70.52 -50.22
N SER A 3 -39.30 69.75 -50.46
CA SER A 3 -39.16 68.33 -50.81
C SER A 3 -38.71 68.18 -52.26
N ILE A 4 -38.17 67.01 -52.61
CA ILE A 4 -37.77 66.72 -54.00
C ILE A 4 -38.99 66.81 -54.94
N GLU A 5 -40.19 66.49 -54.46
CA GLU A 5 -41.44 66.64 -55.20
C GLU A 5 -41.84 68.12 -55.37
N ASP A 6 -41.61 68.94 -54.35
CA ASP A 6 -41.83 70.38 -54.44
C ASP A 6 -40.87 71.05 -55.43
N ALA A 7 -39.62 70.56 -55.52
CA ALA A 7 -38.64 71.05 -56.49
C ALA A 7 -38.97 70.66 -57.94
N LYS A 8 -39.57 69.48 -58.16
CA LYS A 8 -40.01 69.01 -59.49
C LYS A 8 -41.24 69.77 -60.02
N ASN A 9 -42.13 70.21 -59.12
CA ASN A 9 -43.39 70.85 -59.49
C ASN A 9 -43.35 72.40 -59.35
N VAL A 10 -42.16 72.99 -59.29
CA VAL A 10 -42.01 74.45 -59.15
C VAL A 10 -42.38 75.15 -60.46
N GLU A 11 -43.32 76.09 -60.39
CA GLU A 11 -43.68 76.96 -61.50
C GLU A 11 -43.12 78.38 -61.27
N PHE A 12 -42.43 78.91 -62.28
CA PHE A 12 -41.89 80.26 -62.27
C PHE A 12 -42.76 81.23 -63.07
N LYS A 13 -43.00 82.43 -62.54
CA LYS A 13 -43.75 83.49 -63.25
C LYS A 13 -42.91 84.07 -64.41
N LYS A 14 -43.52 84.25 -65.59
CA LYS A 14 -42.88 84.90 -66.74
C LYS A 14 -42.74 86.41 -66.55
N SER A 15 -41.58 86.96 -66.91
CA SER A 15 -41.27 88.39 -66.87
C SER A 15 -40.64 88.84 -68.20
N VAL A 16 -40.87 90.10 -68.59
CA VAL A 16 -40.47 90.68 -69.90
C VAL A 16 -38.93 90.73 -70.09
N ARG A 17 -38.15 90.65 -69.00
CA ARG A 17 -36.68 90.51 -69.00
C ARG A 17 -36.24 89.42 -68.01
N GLY A 18 -36.72 88.20 -68.19
CA GLY A 18 -36.41 87.05 -67.32
C GLY A 18 -35.32 86.12 -67.87
N TYR A 19 -34.93 85.14 -67.05
CA TYR A 19 -34.08 84.02 -67.48
C TYR A 19 -34.79 83.15 -68.53
N ASN A 20 -34.00 82.47 -69.37
CA ASN A 20 -34.51 81.53 -70.34
C ASN A 20 -35.15 80.33 -69.63
N ALA A 21 -36.38 79.98 -70.00
CA ALA A 21 -37.13 78.90 -69.39
C ALA A 21 -36.44 77.53 -69.57
N GLU A 22 -35.75 77.31 -70.69
CA GLU A 22 -35.07 76.05 -70.98
C GLU A 22 -33.83 75.85 -70.10
N ASP A 23 -33.02 76.90 -69.91
CA ASP A 23 -31.86 76.87 -69.02
C ASP A 23 -32.27 76.71 -67.55
N VAL A 24 -33.37 77.34 -67.13
CA VAL A 24 -33.92 77.19 -65.78
C VAL A 24 -34.44 75.77 -65.55
N ASN A 25 -35.13 75.17 -66.52
CA ASN A 25 -35.61 73.78 -66.42
C ASN A 25 -34.44 72.80 -66.31
N ASN A 26 -33.41 72.93 -67.15
CA ASN A 26 -32.21 72.10 -67.08
C ASN A 26 -31.51 72.21 -65.70
N PHE A 27 -31.43 73.43 -65.14
CA PHE A 27 -30.88 73.63 -63.80
C PHE A 27 -31.75 72.99 -62.71
N VAL A 28 -33.08 73.07 -62.82
CA VAL A 28 -34.00 72.41 -61.88
C VAL A 28 -33.81 70.90 -61.92
N ASP A 29 -33.69 70.29 -63.11
CA ASP A 29 -33.45 68.86 -63.26
C ASP A 29 -32.11 68.42 -62.63
N GLU A 30 -31.04 69.21 -62.82
CA GLU A 30 -29.73 68.96 -62.20
C GLU A 30 -29.77 69.08 -60.66
N VAL A 31 -30.46 70.10 -60.15
CA VAL A 31 -30.67 70.29 -58.70
C VAL A 31 -31.46 69.12 -58.11
N VAL A 32 -32.52 68.70 -58.80
CA VAL A 32 -33.34 67.54 -58.39
C VAL A 32 -32.51 66.27 -58.37
N ALA A 33 -31.72 65.98 -59.40
CA ALA A 33 -30.85 64.81 -59.47
C ALA A 33 -29.81 64.82 -58.33
N THR A 34 -29.21 65.98 -58.05
CA THR A 34 -28.23 66.15 -56.97
C THR A 34 -28.87 65.99 -55.60
N LEU A 35 -30.10 66.46 -55.40
CA LEU A 35 -30.85 66.26 -54.16
C LEU A 35 -31.24 64.79 -53.95
N GLU A 36 -31.64 64.08 -55.00
CA GLU A 36 -31.90 62.64 -54.94
C GLU A 36 -30.64 61.84 -54.58
N GLN A 37 -29.51 62.17 -55.21
CA GLN A 37 -28.22 61.56 -54.90
C GLN A 37 -27.80 61.83 -53.45
N ASN A 38 -27.87 63.08 -52.99
CA ASN A 38 -27.57 63.45 -51.60
C ASN A 38 -28.49 62.73 -50.60
N LYS A 39 -29.78 62.57 -50.93
CA LYS A 39 -30.73 61.83 -50.08
C LYS A 39 -30.33 60.35 -49.99
N LYS A 40 -29.97 59.73 -51.11
CA LYS A 40 -29.50 58.34 -51.16
C LYS A 40 -28.23 58.15 -50.34
N GLU A 41 -27.24 59.02 -50.54
CA GLU A 41 -25.98 59.00 -49.77
C GLU A 41 -26.22 59.21 -48.27
N LYS A 42 -27.10 60.15 -47.90
CA LYS A 42 -27.48 60.35 -46.49
C LYS A 42 -28.08 59.08 -45.88
N VAL A 43 -28.96 58.38 -46.59
CA VAL A 43 -29.55 57.12 -46.11
C VAL A 43 -28.48 56.03 -45.97
N GLU A 44 -27.57 55.92 -46.92
CA GLU A 44 -26.45 54.97 -46.84
C GLU A 44 -25.49 55.28 -45.69
N LEU A 45 -25.16 56.56 -45.48
CA LEU A 45 -24.33 57.01 -44.36
C LEU A 45 -24.99 56.71 -43.02
N VAL A 46 -26.30 56.99 -42.87
CA VAL A 46 -27.05 56.67 -41.65
C VAL A 46 -27.04 55.15 -41.39
N LYS A 47 -27.22 54.32 -42.43
CA LYS A 47 -27.10 52.86 -42.29
C LYS A 47 -25.69 52.42 -41.84
N LYS A 48 -24.64 52.99 -42.43
CA LYS A 48 -23.25 52.71 -42.02
C LYS A 48 -23.01 53.12 -40.57
N LEU A 49 -23.55 54.26 -40.15
CA LEU A 49 -23.44 54.76 -38.78
C LEU A 49 -24.13 53.82 -37.79
N ASP A 50 -25.33 53.32 -38.11
CA ASP A 50 -26.03 52.32 -37.29
C ASP A 50 -25.24 51.01 -37.16
N ILE A 51 -24.65 50.51 -38.26
CA ILE A 51 -23.79 49.32 -38.23
C ILE A 51 -22.56 49.56 -37.36
N LEU A 52 -21.89 50.72 -37.51
CA LEU A 52 -20.73 51.07 -36.69
C LEU A 52 -21.11 51.17 -35.21
N ALA A 53 -22.22 51.81 -34.88
CA ALA A 53 -22.69 51.93 -33.50
C ALA A 53 -22.95 50.56 -32.87
N LYS A 54 -23.62 49.66 -33.59
CA LYS A 54 -23.84 48.27 -33.15
C LYS A 54 -22.52 47.51 -32.94
N ARG A 55 -21.56 47.71 -33.84
CA ARG A 55 -20.26 47.03 -33.76
C ARG A 55 -19.41 47.55 -32.60
N ILE A 56 -19.49 48.85 -32.30
CA ILE A 56 -18.85 49.43 -31.10
C ILE A 56 -19.46 48.81 -29.84
N GLU A 57 -20.79 48.71 -29.77
CA GLU A 57 -21.46 48.09 -28.62
C GLU A 57 -21.05 46.62 -28.44
N GLN A 58 -20.98 45.85 -29.53
CA GLN A 58 -20.46 44.49 -29.51
C GLN A 58 -19.03 44.42 -28.98
N TYR A 59 -18.13 45.29 -29.46
CA TYR A 59 -16.76 45.30 -28.98
C TYR A 59 -16.65 45.68 -27.50
N ARG A 60 -17.52 46.55 -26.99
CA ARG A 60 -17.56 46.87 -25.55
C ARG A 60 -18.02 45.66 -24.73
N GLN A 61 -19.00 44.91 -25.22
CA GLN A 61 -19.44 43.67 -24.57
C GLN A 61 -18.35 42.60 -24.62
N ASP A 62 -17.65 42.45 -25.74
CA ASP A 62 -16.53 41.52 -25.89
C ASP A 62 -15.37 41.91 -24.97
N GLU A 63 -15.04 43.20 -24.86
CA GLU A 63 -14.02 43.70 -23.94
C GLU A 63 -14.37 43.37 -22.49
N GLU A 64 -15.63 43.59 -22.08
CA GLU A 64 -16.09 43.25 -20.74
C GLU A 64 -16.04 41.74 -20.48
N ASN A 65 -16.42 40.92 -21.47
CA ASN A 65 -16.32 39.46 -21.38
C ASN A 65 -14.86 39.00 -21.25
N VAL A 66 -13.95 39.57 -22.03
CA VAL A 66 -12.51 39.26 -21.95
C VAL A 66 -11.95 39.70 -20.60
N ARG A 67 -12.31 40.89 -20.12
CA ARG A 67 -11.90 41.38 -18.80
C ARG A 67 -12.41 40.47 -17.68
N GLY A 68 -13.68 40.05 -17.76
CA GLY A 68 -14.27 39.10 -16.83
C GLY A 68 -13.57 37.74 -16.86
N ALA A 69 -13.25 37.23 -18.06
CA ALA A 69 -12.50 35.99 -18.22
C ALA A 69 -11.09 36.07 -17.61
N LEU A 70 -10.38 37.21 -17.77
CA LEU A 70 -9.07 37.43 -17.17
C LEU A 70 -9.12 37.45 -15.64
N ILE A 71 -10.08 38.15 -15.05
CA ILE A 71 -10.26 38.19 -13.59
C ILE A 71 -10.59 36.80 -13.05
N ASN A 72 -11.47 36.06 -13.74
CA ASN A 72 -11.80 34.69 -13.36
C ASN A 72 -10.59 33.76 -13.47
N ALA A 73 -9.80 33.88 -14.54
CA ALA A 73 -8.57 33.11 -14.69
C ALA A 73 -7.55 33.41 -13.58
N GLU A 74 -7.39 34.67 -13.20
CA GLU A 74 -6.52 35.07 -12.08
C GLU A 74 -7.03 34.51 -10.75
N LYS A 75 -8.34 34.57 -10.51
CA LYS A 75 -8.97 33.98 -9.31
C LYS A 75 -8.75 32.47 -9.25
N VAL A 76 -8.96 31.76 -10.36
CA VAL A 76 -8.75 30.30 -10.46
C VAL A 76 -7.28 29.96 -10.23
N LYS A 77 -6.36 30.73 -10.81
CA LYS A 77 -4.92 30.58 -10.55
C LYS A 77 -4.61 30.76 -9.06
N GLY A 78 -5.13 31.82 -8.44
CA GLY A 78 -4.94 32.08 -7.02
C GLY A 78 -5.49 30.97 -6.12
N SER A 79 -6.70 30.47 -6.41
CA SER A 79 -7.27 29.35 -5.66
C SER A 79 -6.50 28.05 -5.85
N ALA A 80 -6.01 27.77 -7.07
CA ALA A 80 -5.24 26.57 -7.36
C ALA A 80 -3.90 26.57 -6.61
N VAL A 81 -3.21 27.71 -6.55
CA VAL A 81 -1.97 27.87 -5.78
C VAL A 81 -2.25 27.65 -4.29
N LYS A 82 -3.27 28.31 -3.73
CA LYS A 82 -3.63 28.16 -2.32
C LYS A 82 -4.03 26.73 -1.95
N GLU A 83 -4.77 26.05 -2.83
CA GLU A 83 -5.14 24.64 -2.63
C GLU A 83 -3.91 23.73 -2.68
N ALA A 84 -2.98 23.96 -3.62
CA ALA A 84 -1.74 23.21 -3.69
C ALA A 84 -0.87 23.42 -2.44
N GLU A 85 -0.72 24.66 -1.96
CA GLU A 85 -0.01 24.98 -0.71
C GLU A 85 -0.64 24.28 0.50
N SER A 86 -1.98 24.29 0.60
CA SER A 86 -2.69 23.59 1.67
C SER A 86 -2.49 22.08 1.59
N LYS A 87 -2.55 21.47 0.41
CA LYS A 87 -2.30 20.03 0.21
C LYS A 87 -0.87 19.66 0.58
N VAL A 88 0.11 20.46 0.19
CA VAL A 88 1.52 20.24 0.53
C VAL A 88 1.72 20.37 2.04
N SER A 89 1.12 21.36 2.68
CA SER A 89 1.17 21.51 4.14
C SER A 89 0.61 20.29 4.86
N ASN A 90 -0.58 19.82 4.46
CA ASN A 90 -1.22 18.64 5.05
C ASN A 90 -0.37 17.38 4.83
N MET A 91 0.15 17.17 3.62
CA MET A 91 1.02 16.04 3.30
C MET A 91 2.33 16.07 4.11
N LEU A 92 2.92 17.24 4.30
CA LEU A 92 4.10 17.40 5.15
C LEU A 92 3.80 17.12 6.61
N GLU A 93 2.65 17.55 7.10
CA GLU A 93 2.21 17.29 8.48
C GLU A 93 1.95 15.81 8.70
N GLU A 94 1.26 15.15 7.77
CA GLU A 94 0.98 13.71 7.79
C GLU A 94 2.28 12.90 7.72
N ALA A 95 3.18 13.21 6.78
CA ALA A 95 4.47 12.55 6.66
C ALA A 95 5.34 12.73 7.92
N LYS A 96 5.29 13.91 8.55
CA LYS A 96 5.98 14.15 9.83
C LYS A 96 5.35 13.37 10.98
N ALA A 97 4.02 13.26 11.02
CA ALA A 97 3.31 12.48 12.03
C ALA A 97 3.62 10.98 11.89
N GLU A 98 3.60 10.47 10.66
CA GLU A 98 3.94 9.08 10.35
C GLU A 98 5.40 8.77 10.66
N ALA A 99 6.34 9.64 10.27
CA ALA A 99 7.75 9.47 10.63
C ALA A 99 7.96 9.42 12.15
N LYS A 100 7.28 10.31 12.90
CA LYS A 100 7.32 10.28 14.38
C LYS A 100 6.75 8.98 14.94
N ARG A 101 5.65 8.49 14.37
CA ARG A 101 5.02 7.23 14.76
C ARG A 101 5.95 6.04 14.52
N ILE A 102 6.57 5.95 13.34
CA ILE A 102 7.55 4.90 13.02
C ILE A 102 8.71 4.91 14.00
N VAL A 103 9.27 6.09 14.30
CA VAL A 103 10.35 6.21 15.28
C VAL A 103 9.89 5.81 16.69
N TYR A 104 8.68 6.18 17.08
CA TYR A 104 8.12 5.78 18.37
C TYR A 104 7.93 4.26 18.46
N ASP A 105 7.31 3.66 17.45
CA ASP A 105 7.04 2.22 17.39
C ASP A 105 8.35 1.41 17.37
N ALA A 106 9.36 1.87 16.62
CA ALA A 106 10.69 1.27 16.62
C ALA A 106 11.35 1.33 18.00
N ASN A 107 11.29 2.48 18.68
CA ASN A 107 11.83 2.61 20.03
C ASN A 107 11.09 1.71 21.03
N ALA A 108 9.76 1.63 20.94
CA ALA A 108 8.96 0.75 21.78
C ALA A 108 9.36 -0.72 21.58
N SER A 109 9.53 -1.16 20.33
CA SER A 109 10.00 -2.50 20.00
C SER A 109 11.40 -2.79 20.53
N ILE A 110 12.34 -1.83 20.43
CA ILE A 110 13.70 -1.97 21.00
C ILE A 110 13.63 -2.16 22.53
N VAL A 111 12.79 -1.38 23.23
CA VAL A 111 12.62 -1.51 24.68
C VAL A 111 12.05 -2.89 25.03
N GLU A 112 11.06 -3.36 24.29
CA GLU A 112 10.48 -4.69 24.48
C GLU A 112 11.52 -5.79 24.26
N GLN A 113 12.26 -5.75 23.14
CA GLN A 113 13.32 -6.71 22.84
C GLN A 113 14.41 -6.72 23.91
N LYS A 114 14.82 -5.54 24.40
CA LYS A 114 15.79 -5.44 25.50
C LYS A 114 15.26 -6.10 26.77
N ASN A 115 13.99 -5.89 27.11
CA ASN A 115 13.38 -6.55 28.27
C ASN A 115 13.31 -8.07 28.10
N ASN A 116 12.95 -8.54 26.91
CA ASN A 116 12.92 -9.99 26.61
C ASN A 116 14.32 -10.60 26.67
N TYR A 117 15.34 -9.90 26.17
CA TYR A 117 16.73 -10.32 26.29
C TYR A 117 17.19 -10.44 27.75
N LEU A 118 16.86 -9.44 28.58
CA LEU A 118 17.18 -9.47 30.01
C LEU A 118 16.48 -10.62 30.75
N LYS A 119 15.21 -10.91 30.39
CA LYS A 119 14.50 -12.09 30.93
C LYS A 119 15.18 -13.39 30.53
N LEU A 120 15.51 -13.56 29.25
CA LEU A 120 16.20 -14.75 28.77
C LEU A 120 17.56 -14.95 29.46
N GLN A 121 18.29 -13.86 29.71
CA GLN A 121 19.54 -13.91 30.46
C GLN A 121 19.32 -14.35 31.91
N ALA A 122 18.27 -13.84 32.58
CA ALA A 122 17.90 -14.28 33.92
C ALA A 122 17.50 -15.77 33.95
N ASP A 123 16.70 -16.21 32.98
CA ASP A 123 16.29 -17.61 32.84
C ASP A 123 17.49 -18.54 32.63
N ALA A 124 18.50 -18.11 31.84
CA ALA A 124 19.74 -18.87 31.65
C ALA A 124 20.55 -19.02 32.95
N VAL A 125 20.56 -17.99 33.80
CA VAL A 125 21.21 -18.06 35.12
C VAL A 125 20.46 -19.04 36.03
N VAL A 126 19.13 -18.95 36.09
CA VAL A 126 18.30 -19.86 36.88
C VAL A 126 18.46 -21.31 36.41
N LEU A 127 18.46 -21.55 35.10
CA LEU A 127 18.68 -22.88 34.52
C LEU A 127 20.05 -23.42 34.91
N ARG A 128 21.10 -22.59 34.84
CA ARG A 128 22.45 -22.99 35.26
C ARG A 128 22.48 -23.40 36.72
N GLU A 129 21.84 -22.64 37.62
CA GLU A 129 21.76 -22.98 39.04
C GLU A 129 20.99 -24.29 39.26
N GLN A 130 19.87 -24.48 38.56
CA GLN A 130 19.09 -25.71 38.62
C GLN A 130 19.91 -26.92 38.15
N LEU A 131 20.61 -26.84 37.02
CA LEU A 131 21.47 -27.92 36.52
C LEU A 131 22.57 -28.26 37.52
N LEU A 132 23.25 -27.25 38.08
CA LEU A 132 24.28 -27.49 39.09
C LEU A 132 23.71 -28.18 40.34
N ALA A 133 22.51 -27.79 40.78
CA ALA A 133 21.84 -28.45 41.89
C ALA A 133 21.49 -29.91 41.57
N THR A 134 20.95 -30.18 40.37
CA THR A 134 20.63 -31.54 39.91
C THR A 134 21.89 -32.40 39.79
N TYR A 135 22.98 -31.88 39.22
CA TYR A 135 24.25 -32.61 39.13
C TYR A 135 24.83 -32.93 40.50
N ASN A 136 24.82 -31.98 41.44
CA ASN A 136 25.26 -32.25 42.81
C ASN A 136 24.38 -33.30 43.50
N ASN A 137 23.08 -33.31 43.22
CA ASN A 137 22.19 -34.37 43.71
C ASN A 137 22.57 -35.74 43.12
N HIS A 138 22.78 -35.83 41.81
CA HIS A 138 23.22 -37.06 41.16
C HIS A 138 24.59 -37.55 41.67
N ILE A 139 25.52 -36.63 41.95
CA ILE A 139 26.83 -36.98 42.55
C ILE A 139 26.62 -37.58 43.94
N ARG A 140 25.75 -37.01 44.78
CA ARG A 140 25.41 -37.59 46.09
C ARG A 140 24.78 -38.97 45.96
N MET A 141 23.86 -39.16 45.00
CA MET A 141 23.28 -40.49 44.74
C MET A 141 24.36 -41.50 44.35
N LEU A 142 25.35 -41.10 43.54
CA LEU A 142 26.49 -41.93 43.17
C LEU A 142 27.41 -42.26 44.36
N GLU A 143 27.58 -41.34 45.31
CA GLU A 143 28.31 -41.57 46.55
C GLU A 143 27.56 -42.51 47.50
N ASP A 144 26.22 -42.48 47.49
CA ASP A 144 25.36 -43.37 48.28
C ASP A 144 25.21 -44.79 47.67
N LEU A 145 25.65 -45.00 46.43
CA LEU A 145 25.70 -46.34 45.84
C LEU A 145 26.79 -47.16 46.55
N PRO A 146 26.48 -48.41 46.97
CA PRO A 146 27.47 -49.27 47.62
C PRO A 146 28.68 -49.45 46.70
N THR A 147 29.87 -49.17 47.23
CA THR A 147 31.11 -49.35 46.46
C THR A 147 31.29 -50.84 46.16
N SER A 148 32.10 -51.20 45.16
CA SER A 148 32.39 -52.62 44.85
C SER A 148 32.83 -53.45 46.07
N ALA A 149 33.43 -52.78 47.08
CA ALA A 149 33.75 -53.34 48.39
C ALA A 149 32.52 -53.72 49.23
N ASP A 150 31.47 -52.90 49.25
CA ASP A 150 30.23 -53.15 50.00
C ASP A 150 29.37 -54.23 49.34
N ILE A 151 29.38 -54.31 48.00
CA ILE A 151 28.75 -55.40 47.25
C ILE A 151 29.47 -56.73 47.55
N GLY A 152 30.80 -56.71 47.67
CA GLY A 152 31.58 -57.88 48.06
C GLY A 152 31.24 -58.38 49.48
N GLN A 153 31.10 -57.47 50.44
CA GLN A 153 30.69 -57.82 51.81
C GLN A 153 29.26 -58.34 51.85
N LYS A 154 28.33 -57.71 51.13
CA LYS A 154 26.94 -58.15 51.07
C LYS A 154 26.78 -59.49 50.36
N LYS A 155 27.62 -59.79 49.36
CA LYS A 155 27.70 -61.12 48.73
C LYS A 155 28.19 -62.17 49.73
N ILE A 156 29.22 -61.87 50.52
CA ILE A 156 29.73 -62.79 51.55
C ILE A 156 28.65 -63.05 52.62
N GLU A 157 27.89 -62.03 53.02
CA GLU A 157 26.76 -62.19 53.94
C GLU A 157 25.62 -63.02 53.33
N LEU A 158 25.25 -62.77 52.07
CA LEU A 158 24.23 -63.54 51.36
C LEU A 158 24.64 -65.01 51.17
N ASP A 159 25.89 -65.28 50.81
CA ASP A 159 26.44 -66.63 50.65
C ASP A 159 26.49 -67.37 52.00
N GLN A 160 26.66 -66.66 53.13
CA GLN A 160 26.57 -67.23 54.47
C GLN A 160 25.12 -67.49 54.93
N GLN A 161 24.19 -66.62 54.54
CA GLN A 161 22.80 -66.69 54.99
C GLN A 161 21.93 -67.61 54.12
N TYR A 162 22.30 -67.81 52.86
CA TYR A 162 21.69 -68.76 51.92
C TYR A 162 22.78 -69.60 51.26
N PRO A 163 23.37 -70.58 51.98
CA PRO A 163 24.31 -71.50 51.38
C PRO A 163 23.61 -72.28 50.27
N THR A 164 23.95 -71.95 49.03
CA THR A 164 23.57 -72.76 47.87
C THR A 164 24.61 -73.84 47.74
N ASP A 165 24.27 -75.06 48.20
CA ASP A 165 25.08 -76.23 47.90
C ASP A 165 25.22 -76.34 46.38
N PRO A 166 26.43 -76.65 45.84
CA PRO A 166 26.55 -76.95 44.43
C PRO A 166 25.63 -78.13 44.12
N LEU A 167 24.66 -77.90 43.23
CA LEU A 167 23.84 -78.99 42.68
C LEU A 167 24.77 -80.13 42.26
N PRO A 168 24.45 -81.38 42.60
CA PRO A 168 25.29 -82.51 42.22
C PRO A 168 25.51 -82.48 40.71
N SER A 169 26.78 -82.53 40.31
CA SER A 169 27.16 -82.83 38.93
C SER A 169 26.44 -84.12 38.53
N PHE A 170 25.48 -84.01 37.63
CA PHE A 170 24.97 -85.16 36.90
C PHE A 170 26.13 -85.67 36.05
N THR A 171 26.54 -86.90 36.30
CA THR A 171 27.57 -87.60 35.52
C THR A 171 26.98 -87.97 34.15
N GLU A 172 27.76 -87.73 33.10
CA GLU A 172 27.47 -88.13 31.73
C GLU A 172 27.38 -89.66 31.62
N ASP A 173 26.20 -90.26 31.77
CA ASP A 173 25.80 -91.45 30.99
C ASP A 173 24.29 -91.75 31.14
N GLU A 174 23.45 -90.92 30.53
CA GLU A 174 22.20 -91.36 29.88
C GLU A 174 21.82 -90.30 28.83
N ALA A 175 21.57 -90.77 27.61
CA ALA A 175 21.74 -90.03 26.37
C ALA A 175 20.67 -88.96 26.07
N LYS A 176 21.13 -87.85 25.45
CA LYS A 176 20.48 -86.90 24.51
C LYS A 176 18.97 -87.09 24.23
N PRO A 177 18.15 -86.01 24.17
CA PRO A 177 18.53 -84.70 23.62
C PRO A 177 18.01 -83.51 24.44
N LEU A 178 18.90 -82.73 25.06
CA LEU A 178 18.54 -81.37 25.50
C LEU A 178 19.64 -80.35 25.14
N ALA A 179 20.41 -80.65 24.09
CA ALA A 179 21.17 -79.63 23.37
C ALA A 179 20.25 -78.59 22.67
N THR A 180 18.93 -78.84 22.67
CA THR A 180 17.92 -77.97 22.05
C THR A 180 17.47 -76.81 22.95
N ALA A 181 17.80 -76.77 24.25
CA ALA A 181 17.29 -75.74 25.17
C ALA A 181 18.25 -74.55 25.43
N VAL A 182 19.55 -74.71 25.16
CA VAL A 182 20.53 -73.61 25.31
C VAL A 182 20.65 -72.81 24.00
N GLU A 183 20.45 -73.45 22.85
CA GLU A 183 20.41 -72.77 21.55
C GLU A 183 19.14 -71.89 21.41
N THR A 184 18.01 -72.28 22.00
CA THR A 184 16.75 -71.50 22.00
C THR A 184 16.81 -70.22 22.82
N ALA A 185 17.59 -70.17 23.91
CA ALA A 185 17.70 -68.96 24.73
C ALA A 185 18.54 -67.86 24.07
N GLU A 186 19.56 -68.22 23.27
CA GLU A 186 20.33 -67.25 22.50
C GLU A 186 19.57 -66.80 21.23
N THR A 187 18.78 -67.68 20.59
CA THR A 187 17.92 -67.28 19.45
C THR A 187 16.75 -66.38 19.86
N ASP A 188 16.17 -66.57 21.05
CA ASP A 188 15.07 -65.72 21.53
C ASP A 188 15.53 -64.28 21.83
N ILE A 189 16.77 -64.08 22.30
CA ILE A 189 17.32 -62.73 22.54
C ILE A 189 17.63 -62.02 21.22
N SER A 190 18.19 -62.72 20.22
CA SER A 190 18.42 -62.14 18.90
C SER A 190 17.11 -61.77 18.18
N ASN A 191 16.07 -62.60 18.27
CA ASN A 191 14.77 -62.33 17.65
C ASN A 191 14.03 -61.14 18.30
N ILE A 192 14.18 -60.92 19.62
CA ILE A 192 13.59 -59.77 20.32
C ILE A 192 14.27 -58.46 19.91
N VAL A 193 15.60 -58.46 19.72
CA VAL A 193 16.34 -57.27 19.26
C VAL A 193 16.01 -56.92 17.81
N GLU A 194 15.81 -57.93 16.95
CA GLU A 194 15.48 -57.73 15.54
C GLU A 194 14.02 -57.28 15.33
N GLN A 195 13.06 -57.78 16.13
CA GLN A 195 11.68 -57.27 16.16
C GLN A 195 11.59 -55.84 16.71
N ALA A 196 12.38 -55.48 17.72
CA ALA A 196 12.43 -54.11 18.25
C ALA A 196 13.04 -53.12 17.23
N ALA A 197 14.01 -53.57 16.42
CA ALA A 197 14.59 -52.75 15.36
C ALA A 197 13.64 -52.54 14.17
N GLN A 198 12.86 -53.56 13.79
CA GLN A 198 11.87 -53.47 12.69
C GLN A 198 10.65 -52.61 13.06
N GLN A 199 10.17 -52.67 14.32
CA GLN A 199 9.08 -51.81 14.78
C GLN A 199 9.45 -50.32 14.85
N ASN A 200 10.71 -50.00 15.12
CA ASN A 200 11.19 -48.61 15.08
C ASN A 200 11.34 -48.09 13.64
N ALA A 201 11.81 -48.93 12.71
CA ALA A 201 11.96 -48.55 11.30
C ALA A 201 10.60 -48.30 10.60
N GLU A 202 9.57 -49.11 10.87
CA GLU A 202 8.22 -48.87 10.32
C GLU A 202 7.54 -47.62 10.92
N SER A 203 7.95 -47.20 12.13
CA SER A 203 7.42 -45.98 12.77
C SER A 203 8.07 -44.69 12.26
N GLU A 204 9.33 -44.74 11.79
CA GLU A 204 10.00 -43.61 11.14
C GLU A 204 9.52 -43.41 9.70
N ASP A 205 9.34 -44.49 8.93
CA ASP A 205 8.90 -44.40 7.51
C ASP A 205 7.42 -43.98 7.39
N ALA A 206 6.57 -44.34 8.37
CA ALA A 206 5.19 -43.86 8.44
C ALA A 206 5.07 -42.38 8.88
N ALA A 207 6.06 -41.87 9.63
CA ALA A 207 6.11 -40.46 10.02
C ALA A 207 6.62 -39.56 8.88
N GLU A 208 7.53 -40.06 8.03
CA GLU A 208 8.04 -39.31 6.88
C GLU A 208 7.02 -39.25 5.72
N ALA A 209 6.23 -40.32 5.49
CA ALA A 209 5.17 -40.33 4.48
C ALA A 209 3.91 -39.49 4.85
N ALA A 210 3.76 -39.09 6.12
CA ALA A 210 2.66 -38.22 6.59
C ALA A 210 3.00 -36.72 6.53
N VAL A 211 4.25 -36.35 6.23
CA VAL A 211 4.69 -34.95 6.14
C VAL A 211 4.73 -34.44 4.69
N GLU A 212 4.61 -35.31 3.68
CA GLU A 212 4.64 -34.93 2.24
C GLU A 212 3.28 -35.09 1.51
N LYS A 213 2.15 -34.86 2.22
CA LYS A 213 0.84 -34.64 1.60
C LYS A 213 0.11 -33.41 2.13
#